data_AF-A0A0T1T0M8-F1
#
_entry.id   AF-A0A0T1T0M8-F1
#
_cell.length_a   1.000
_cell.length_b   1.000
_cell.length_c   1.000
_cell.angle_alpha   90.00
_cell.angle_beta   90.00
_cell.angle_gamma   90.00
#
_symmetry.space_group_name_H-M   'P 1'
#
loop_
_entity.id
_entity.type
_entity.pdbx_description
1 polymer ?
#
loop_
_entity_poly.entity_id
_entity_poly.type
_entity_poly.pdbx_seq_one_letter_code
_entity_poly.pdbx_strand_id
1 'polypeptide(L)'
;MTGVPASAAGGSSQASPASQTSQGPQASQAAPTAGAVVAPSEATADAAAIADPEDAGRPPRGAKLAAAAVNQASVWNIANLLTMLRLILVPGFVALMLADGGYDPAWRAFAWAAFAIAMITDLFDGHIARTYNLVTDFGKIADPIADKAIMGAALICLSSLGDLPWWVTIVILGRELGITLLRFLVIRYGVIPASRGGKLKTLTQGVAVGMYVLALTGWLATLRWWVMAAAVVLTVVTGLDYVRQAVVLRRQGIAERKAALEETQA
;
A
#
# COMPACT_ATOMS: atom_id res chain seq x y z
N MET A 1 65.82 10.75 36.49
CA MET A 1 66.05 11.86 37.44
C MET A 1 65.19 13.02 36.97
N THR A 2 64.00 13.19 37.56
CA THR A 2 63.63 14.24 38.56
C THR A 2 63.12 15.51 37.86
N GLY A 3 61.90 16.00 38.05
CA GLY A 3 60.84 15.61 38.97
C GLY A 3 59.52 16.35 38.73
N VAL A 4 58.46 15.72 39.20
CA VAL A 4 57.21 16.30 39.77
C VAL A 4 57.65 17.00 41.09
N PRO A 5 56.97 18.02 41.70
CA PRO A 5 55.56 17.88 42.09
C PRO A 5 54.66 19.10 42.42
N ALA A 6 53.39 18.73 42.70
CA ALA A 6 52.46 19.31 43.70
C ALA A 6 51.85 20.71 43.39
N SER A 7 50.70 21.14 43.91
CA SER A 7 49.75 20.70 44.96
C SER A 7 48.50 21.61 44.78
N ALA A 8 47.26 21.11 44.77
CA ALA A 8 46.36 20.87 45.91
C ALA A 8 45.51 22.07 46.41
N ALA A 9 44.39 21.70 47.04
CA ALA A 9 43.36 22.48 47.75
C ALA A 9 42.18 22.98 46.88
N GLY A 10 40.91 22.75 47.21
CA GLY A 10 40.29 22.18 48.41
C GLY A 10 38.87 22.75 48.52
N GLY A 11 37.92 22.01 49.11
CA GLY A 11 36.60 22.58 49.44
C GLY A 11 35.46 21.57 49.48
N SER A 12 35.24 21.00 50.66
CA SER A 12 34.24 20.01 51.05
C SER A 12 32.92 20.61 51.57
N SER A 13 31.89 19.76 51.60
CA SER A 13 30.81 19.67 52.61
C SER A 13 29.64 20.66 52.59
N GLN A 14 28.42 20.11 52.43
CA GLN A 14 27.34 20.04 53.44
C GLN A 14 26.07 19.46 52.76
N ALA A 15 25.61 18.26 53.14
CA ALA A 15 24.68 17.96 54.25
C ALA A 15 23.19 18.31 53.95
N SER A 16 22.40 17.26 53.65
CA SER A 16 20.96 17.11 53.97
C SER A 16 20.68 17.36 55.47
N PRO A 17 19.42 17.59 55.97
CA PRO A 17 18.26 16.71 55.70
C PRO A 17 16.84 17.29 55.90
N ALA A 18 15.85 16.41 55.66
CA ALA A 18 14.55 16.31 56.36
C ALA A 18 13.58 17.50 56.12
N SER A 19 12.26 17.44 56.17
CA SER A 19 11.20 16.59 56.74
C SER A 19 9.94 17.48 56.53
N GLN A 20 8.69 17.08 56.39
CA GLN A 20 7.97 15.95 56.93
C GLN A 20 6.50 16.10 56.48
N THR A 21 5.86 14.96 56.24
CA THR A 21 4.50 14.56 56.67
C THR A 21 3.38 15.60 56.81
N SER A 22 2.23 15.26 56.22
CA SER A 22 1.04 14.76 56.94
C SER A 22 0.04 14.26 55.88
N GLN A 23 -0.31 12.97 55.85
CA GLN A 23 -1.43 12.36 56.61
C GLN A 23 -2.73 13.14 56.36
N GLY A 24 -3.80 12.58 55.80
CA GLY A 24 -4.36 11.25 56.04
C GLY A 24 -5.87 11.28 55.72
N PRO A 25 -6.66 10.26 56.09
CA PRO A 25 -7.64 9.61 55.21
C PRO A 25 -9.10 9.86 55.60
N GLN A 26 -10.06 9.52 54.71
CA GLN A 26 -11.37 8.90 55.04
C GLN A 26 -12.19 8.71 53.74
N ALA A 27 -12.51 7.47 53.37
CA ALA A 27 -13.74 6.74 53.74
C ALA A 27 -14.99 7.33 53.08
N SER A 28 -15.49 6.67 52.03
CA SER A 28 -16.67 5.79 52.13
C SER A 28 -17.96 6.58 52.36
N GLN A 29 -18.82 6.67 51.33
CA GLN A 29 -20.24 6.34 51.43
C GLN A 29 -21.01 6.46 50.10
N ALA A 30 -21.90 5.49 49.92
CA ALA A 30 -23.20 5.54 49.25
C ALA A 30 -23.29 5.46 47.70
N ALA A 31 -23.58 4.24 47.23
CA ALA A 31 -24.68 4.00 46.28
C ALA A 31 -25.98 3.74 47.11
N PRO A 32 -27.18 3.41 46.55
CA PRO A 32 -27.72 3.52 45.19
C PRO A 32 -29.16 4.14 45.15
N THR A 33 -29.68 4.49 43.97
CA THR A 33 -31.14 4.60 43.69
C THR A 33 -31.34 4.47 42.17
N ALA A 34 -31.73 3.30 41.65
CA ALA A 34 -33.09 2.76 41.59
C ALA A 34 -34.04 3.60 40.71
N GLY A 35 -34.35 3.05 39.53
CA GLY A 35 -35.36 3.52 38.59
C GLY A 35 -35.64 2.41 37.58
N ALA A 36 -36.41 1.42 38.02
CA ALA A 36 -36.81 0.24 37.27
C ALA A 36 -38.00 0.54 36.33
N VAL A 37 -37.96 -0.11 35.16
CA VAL A 37 -39.05 -0.89 34.51
C VAL A 37 -40.48 -0.33 34.58
N VAL A 38 -41.08 0.00 33.42
CA VAL A 38 -42.48 -0.37 33.07
C VAL A 38 -42.66 -0.43 31.53
N ALA A 39 -43.01 -1.61 31.03
CA ALA A 39 -44.06 -1.84 30.02
C ALA A 39 -45.06 -2.83 30.68
N PRO A 40 -46.21 -3.25 30.11
CA PRO A 40 -46.95 -2.88 28.89
C PRO A 40 -48.49 -2.66 29.16
N SER A 41 -49.31 -2.43 28.12
CA SER A 41 -50.80 -2.60 28.01
C SER A 41 -51.34 -1.55 27.02
N GLU A 42 -52.27 -1.75 26.07
CA GLU A 42 -53.17 -2.81 25.57
C GLU A 42 -53.60 -2.31 24.17
N ALA A 43 -53.55 -3.11 23.10
CA ALA A 43 -54.70 -3.81 22.52
C ALA A 43 -56.01 -2.99 22.38
N THR A 44 -56.27 -2.49 21.17
CA THR A 44 -57.62 -2.53 20.58
C THR A 44 -57.53 -3.00 19.12
N ALA A 45 -58.24 -4.09 18.85
CA ALA A 45 -58.55 -4.58 17.52
C ALA A 45 -59.64 -3.71 16.90
N ASP A 46 -59.55 -3.38 15.61
CA ASP A 46 -60.47 -3.91 14.59
C ASP A 46 -60.16 -3.32 13.21
N ALA A 47 -59.98 -4.19 12.22
CA ALA A 47 -60.36 -4.01 10.82
C ALA A 47 -59.74 -5.15 10.00
N ALA A 48 -60.48 -6.25 9.93
CA ALA A 48 -60.22 -7.34 8.99
C ALA A 48 -60.30 -6.81 7.54
N ALA A 49 -59.18 -6.90 6.81
CA ALA A 49 -59.16 -6.91 5.36
C ALA A 49 -58.44 -8.18 4.91
N ILE A 50 -59.20 -9.01 4.21
CA ILE A 50 -58.87 -10.35 3.73
C ILE A 50 -57.62 -10.29 2.83
N ALA A 51 -56.58 -11.05 3.20
CA ALA A 51 -55.40 -11.25 2.36
C ALA A 51 -55.17 -12.75 2.14
N ASP A 52 -55.03 -13.14 0.87
CA ASP A 52 -54.73 -14.47 0.37
C ASP A 52 -53.46 -15.08 1.00
N PRO A 53 -53.42 -16.39 1.30
CA PRO A 53 -52.28 -17.03 1.96
C PRO A 53 -51.13 -17.45 1.01
N GLU A 54 -51.00 -16.89 -0.19
CA GLU A 54 -50.00 -17.33 -1.21
C GLU A 54 -48.84 -16.36 -1.51
N ASP A 55 -48.38 -15.50 -0.58
CA ASP A 55 -47.15 -14.71 -0.83
C ASP A 55 -46.23 -14.55 0.38
N ALA A 56 -46.07 -15.62 1.17
CA ALA A 56 -45.08 -15.68 2.25
C ALA A 56 -43.80 -16.39 1.77
N GLY A 57 -43.00 -15.76 0.92
CA GLY A 57 -41.73 -16.40 0.52
C GLY A 57 -40.75 -15.65 -0.39
N ARG A 58 -41.01 -14.41 -0.81
CA ARG A 58 -40.06 -13.68 -1.67
C ARG A 58 -39.60 -12.39 -0.99
N PRO A 59 -38.30 -12.27 -0.63
CA PRO A 59 -37.79 -10.97 -0.18
C PRO A 59 -37.99 -9.95 -1.31
N PRO A 60 -38.44 -8.72 -0.99
CA PRO A 60 -38.76 -7.72 -2.01
C PRO A 60 -37.52 -7.52 -2.89
N ARG A 61 -37.69 -7.65 -4.21
CA ARG A 61 -36.62 -7.54 -5.21
C ARG A 61 -35.81 -6.23 -5.07
N GLY A 62 -36.40 -5.20 -4.46
CA GLY A 62 -35.74 -3.93 -4.13
C GLY A 62 -34.78 -3.96 -2.93
N ALA A 63 -34.92 -4.89 -1.98
CA ALA A 63 -34.04 -4.94 -0.80
C ALA A 63 -32.60 -5.35 -1.15
N LYS A 64 -32.41 -6.19 -2.17
CA LYS A 64 -31.07 -6.54 -2.68
C LYS A 64 -30.42 -5.40 -3.46
N LEU A 65 -31.22 -4.60 -4.19
CA LEU A 65 -30.75 -3.42 -4.92
C LEU A 65 -30.41 -2.27 -3.97
N ALA A 66 -31.22 -2.06 -2.93
CA ALA A 66 -30.95 -1.08 -1.87
C ALA A 66 -29.72 -1.50 -1.02
N ALA A 67 -29.59 -2.78 -0.64
CA ALA A 67 -28.41 -3.26 0.08
C ALA A 67 -27.12 -3.18 -0.75
N ALA A 68 -27.20 -3.35 -2.08
CA ALA A 68 -26.06 -3.16 -2.98
C ALA A 68 -25.68 -1.68 -3.20
N ALA A 69 -26.63 -0.76 -3.05
CA ALA A 69 -26.39 0.68 -3.20
C ALA A 69 -25.75 1.33 -1.96
N VAL A 70 -25.87 0.71 -0.78
CA VAL A 70 -25.46 1.32 0.51
C VAL A 70 -23.96 1.20 0.80
N ASN A 71 -23.19 0.44 0.00
CA ASN A 71 -21.77 0.16 0.29
C ASN A 71 -20.81 0.49 -0.87
N GLN A 72 -21.18 1.42 -1.75
CA GLN A 72 -20.22 1.97 -2.71
C GLN A 72 -19.43 3.08 -2.05
N ALA A 73 -18.14 2.85 -1.80
CA ALA A 73 -17.25 3.89 -1.31
C ALA A 73 -17.30 5.09 -2.28
N SER A 74 -17.45 6.30 -1.74
CA SER A 74 -17.43 7.52 -2.55
C SER A 74 -16.11 7.62 -3.32
N VAL A 75 -16.16 8.15 -4.55
CA VAL A 75 -14.96 8.50 -5.34
C VAL A 75 -14.09 9.49 -4.58
N TRP A 76 -14.68 10.31 -3.71
CA TRP A 76 -13.99 11.23 -2.81
C TRP A 76 -13.66 10.54 -1.49
N ASN A 77 -12.84 9.49 -1.54
CA ASN A 77 -12.26 8.86 -0.36
C ASN A 77 -10.75 9.07 -0.32
N ILE A 78 -10.17 8.85 0.87
CA ILE A 78 -8.75 9.12 1.12
C ILE A 78 -7.82 8.31 0.19
N ALA A 79 -8.17 7.06 -0.13
CA ALA A 79 -7.37 6.22 -1.02
C ALA A 79 -7.33 6.81 -2.44
N ASN A 80 -8.49 7.22 -2.98
CA ASN A 80 -8.53 7.81 -4.30
C ASN A 80 -7.79 9.16 -4.39
N LEU A 81 -7.88 9.98 -3.34
CA LEU A 81 -7.13 11.24 -3.27
C LEU A 81 -5.61 11.00 -3.33
N LEU A 82 -5.13 9.94 -2.64
CA LEU A 82 -3.72 9.54 -2.64
C LEU A 82 -3.30 9.06 -4.04
N THR A 83 -4.12 8.27 -4.73
CA THR A 83 -3.88 7.85 -6.13
C THR A 83 -3.83 9.06 -7.09
N MET A 84 -4.77 10.00 -6.97
CA MET A 84 -4.79 11.22 -7.79
C MET A 84 -3.57 12.11 -7.53
N LEU A 85 -3.17 12.26 -6.26
CA LEU A 85 -1.96 12.96 -5.88
C LEU A 85 -0.72 12.31 -6.51
N ARG A 86 -0.63 10.97 -6.50
CA ARG A 86 0.46 10.22 -7.17
C ARG A 86 0.49 10.54 -8.66
N LEU A 87 -0.67 10.56 -9.31
CA LEU A 87 -0.76 10.86 -10.74
C LEU A 87 -0.22 12.27 -11.07
N ILE A 88 -0.43 13.25 -10.18
CA ILE A 88 0.10 14.62 -10.29
C ILE A 88 1.60 14.69 -9.94
N LEU A 89 2.05 13.88 -8.98
CA LEU A 89 3.46 13.78 -8.60
C LEU A 89 4.33 13.25 -9.76
N VAL A 90 3.80 12.43 -10.67
CA VAL A 90 4.57 11.89 -11.80
C VAL A 90 5.12 12.99 -12.74
N PRO A 91 4.30 13.88 -13.33
CA PRO A 91 4.82 14.96 -14.16
C PRO A 91 5.67 15.95 -13.35
N GLY A 92 5.33 16.18 -12.07
CA GLY A 92 6.17 16.99 -11.17
C GLY A 92 7.56 16.40 -10.97
N PHE A 93 7.65 15.09 -10.73
CA PHE A 93 8.89 14.34 -10.63
C PHE A 93 9.72 14.46 -11.92
N VAL A 94 9.10 14.28 -13.09
CA VAL A 94 9.80 14.41 -14.38
C VAL A 94 10.35 15.82 -14.56
N ALA A 95 9.57 16.84 -14.24
CA ALA A 95 10.01 18.24 -14.32
C ALA A 95 11.21 18.50 -13.39
N LEU A 96 11.17 18.01 -12.15
CA LEU A 96 12.27 18.13 -11.20
C LEU A 96 13.53 17.37 -11.66
N MET A 97 13.35 16.19 -12.25
CA MET A 97 14.46 15.35 -12.71
C MET A 97 15.17 15.94 -13.94
N LEU A 98 14.46 16.68 -14.77
CA LEU A 98 15.00 17.33 -15.98
C LEU A 98 15.37 18.80 -15.76
N ALA A 99 15.06 19.36 -14.59
CA ALA A 99 15.39 20.74 -14.25
C ALA A 99 16.90 20.96 -14.29
N ASP A 100 17.29 22.14 -14.81
CA ASP A 100 18.70 22.57 -14.90
C ASP A 100 19.64 21.53 -15.52
N GLY A 101 19.17 20.84 -16.57
CA GLY A 101 19.93 19.81 -17.27
C GLY A 101 19.98 18.45 -16.55
N GLY A 102 19.32 18.31 -15.40
CA GLY A 102 19.12 17.04 -14.69
C GLY A 102 20.28 16.59 -13.79
N TYR A 103 21.30 17.42 -13.62
CA TYR A 103 22.49 17.08 -12.84
C TYR A 103 22.71 17.95 -11.60
N ASP A 104 21.92 19.01 -11.43
CA ASP A 104 21.98 19.83 -10.23
C ASP A 104 21.57 19.01 -8.98
N PRO A 105 22.41 18.99 -7.92
CA PRO A 105 22.14 18.19 -6.72
C PRO A 105 20.88 18.59 -5.96
N ALA A 106 20.50 19.87 -5.95
CA ALA A 106 19.31 20.34 -5.25
C ALA A 106 18.04 19.87 -5.97
N TRP A 107 17.98 20.01 -7.30
CA TRP A 107 16.88 19.50 -8.11
C TRP A 107 16.74 17.99 -8.00
N ARG A 108 17.85 17.24 -8.00
CA ARG A 108 17.84 15.78 -7.77
C ARG A 108 17.37 15.39 -6.38
N ALA A 109 17.67 16.19 -5.35
CA ALA A 109 17.15 15.96 -4.00
C ALA A 109 15.63 16.18 -3.93
N PHE A 110 15.09 17.21 -4.59
CA PHE A 110 13.65 17.41 -4.69
C PHE A 110 12.96 16.31 -5.50
N ALA A 111 13.53 15.89 -6.62
CA ALA A 111 13.04 14.76 -7.41
C ALA A 111 13.01 13.47 -6.58
N TRP A 112 14.06 13.22 -5.80
CA TRP A 112 14.12 12.08 -4.90
C TRP A 112 13.03 12.15 -3.82
N ALA A 113 12.81 13.31 -3.22
CA ALA A 113 11.77 13.49 -2.21
C ALA A 113 10.38 13.23 -2.80
N ALA A 114 10.08 13.76 -4.01
CA ALA A 114 8.83 13.49 -4.71
C ALA A 114 8.65 12.00 -5.02
N PHE A 115 9.71 11.33 -5.50
CA PHE A 115 9.71 9.88 -5.75
C PHE A 115 9.47 9.08 -4.46
N ALA A 116 10.18 9.41 -3.38
CA ALA A 116 10.05 8.73 -2.09
C ALA A 116 8.64 8.90 -1.52
N ILE A 117 8.08 10.12 -1.54
CA ILE A 117 6.70 10.38 -1.12
C ILE A 117 5.72 9.54 -1.94
N ALA A 118 5.83 9.56 -3.28
CA ALA A 118 4.95 8.79 -4.15
C ALA A 118 5.00 7.27 -3.86
N MET A 119 6.19 6.72 -3.65
CA MET A 119 6.41 5.29 -3.32
C MET A 119 5.90 4.92 -1.91
N ILE A 120 6.07 5.81 -0.94
CA ILE A 120 5.61 5.57 0.44
C ILE A 120 4.10 5.64 0.50
N THR A 121 3.49 6.63 -0.16
CA THR A 121 2.05 6.79 -0.24
C THR A 121 1.37 5.56 -0.85
N ASP A 122 1.99 4.91 -1.84
CA ASP A 122 1.54 3.64 -2.47
C ASP A 122 1.48 2.43 -1.52
N LEU A 123 2.38 2.41 -0.55
CA LEU A 123 2.35 1.35 0.46
C LEU A 123 1.20 1.57 1.44
N PHE A 124 0.92 2.83 1.76
CA PHE A 124 -0.08 3.19 2.76
C PHE A 124 -1.51 3.17 2.21
N ASP A 125 -1.76 3.70 1.01
CA ASP A 125 -3.10 3.69 0.41
C ASP A 125 -3.59 2.27 0.11
N GLY A 126 -2.72 1.39 -0.38
CA GLY A 126 -3.02 -0.02 -0.62
C GLY A 126 -3.33 -0.77 0.68
N HIS A 127 -2.79 -0.33 1.81
CA HIS A 127 -3.16 -0.87 3.12
C HIS A 127 -4.51 -0.31 3.59
N ILE A 128 -4.69 1.01 3.54
CA ILE A 128 -5.91 1.69 3.99
C ILE A 128 -7.12 1.24 3.17
N ALA A 129 -7.03 1.20 1.84
CA ALA A 129 -8.13 0.78 0.97
C ALA A 129 -8.61 -0.65 1.30
N ARG A 130 -7.68 -1.56 1.62
CA ARG A 130 -7.99 -2.95 1.96
C ARG A 130 -8.55 -3.11 3.37
N THR A 131 -8.07 -2.32 4.32
CA THR A 131 -8.52 -2.39 5.72
C THR A 131 -9.88 -1.74 5.91
N TYR A 132 -10.18 -0.66 5.17
CA TYR A 132 -11.43 0.10 5.32
C TYR A 132 -12.46 -0.18 4.20
N ASN A 133 -12.21 -1.17 3.33
CA ASN A 133 -13.07 -1.56 2.20
C ASN A 133 -13.45 -0.38 1.27
N LEU A 134 -12.55 0.60 1.11
CA LEU A 134 -12.77 1.83 0.35
C LEU A 134 -12.47 1.65 -1.16
N VAL A 135 -12.88 0.51 -1.72
CA VAL A 135 -12.56 0.15 -3.10
C VAL A 135 -13.60 0.76 -4.06
N THR A 136 -13.15 1.63 -4.96
CA THR A 136 -13.99 2.26 -6.00
C THR A 136 -13.64 1.73 -7.38
N ASP A 137 -14.56 1.81 -8.33
CA ASP A 137 -14.29 1.37 -9.72
C ASP A 137 -13.24 2.24 -10.41
N PHE A 138 -13.17 3.53 -10.08
CA PHE A 138 -12.09 4.40 -10.53
C PHE A 138 -10.73 3.96 -9.97
N GLY A 139 -10.62 3.71 -8.66
CA GLY A 139 -9.38 3.25 -8.02
C GLY A 139 -8.86 1.94 -8.61
N LYS A 140 -9.75 0.98 -8.90
CA LYS A 140 -9.39 -0.29 -9.55
C LYS A 140 -8.65 -0.10 -10.89
N ILE A 141 -8.93 0.98 -11.62
CA ILE A 141 -8.32 1.28 -12.92
C ILE A 141 -7.12 2.23 -12.75
N ALA A 142 -7.24 3.23 -11.87
CA ALA A 142 -6.22 4.23 -11.65
C ALA A 142 -4.99 3.68 -10.92
N ASP A 143 -5.17 2.81 -9.93
CA ASP A 143 -4.07 2.29 -9.10
C ASP A 143 -3.02 1.55 -9.97
N PRO A 144 -3.36 0.58 -10.83
CA PRO A 144 -2.35 -0.10 -11.65
C PRO A 144 -1.55 0.83 -12.58
N ILE A 145 -2.15 1.95 -13.00
CA ILE A 145 -1.50 2.95 -13.84
C ILE A 145 -0.56 3.80 -12.98
N ALA A 146 -1.06 4.34 -11.87
CA ALA A 146 -0.30 5.21 -10.97
C ALA A 146 0.89 4.48 -10.34
N ASP A 147 0.71 3.23 -9.92
CA ASP A 147 1.74 2.35 -9.33
C ASP A 147 2.94 2.16 -10.27
N LYS A 148 2.69 2.14 -11.58
CA LYS A 148 3.74 1.93 -12.61
C LYS A 148 4.25 3.23 -13.20
N ALA A 149 3.46 4.30 -13.16
CA ALA A 149 3.80 5.58 -13.75
C ALA A 149 5.04 6.20 -13.08
N ILE A 150 5.10 6.25 -11.74
CA ILE A 150 6.24 6.88 -11.04
C ILE A 150 7.55 6.11 -11.24
N MET A 151 7.51 4.79 -11.09
CA MET A 151 8.67 3.92 -11.30
C MET A 151 9.13 3.97 -12.76
N GLY A 152 8.18 3.95 -13.69
CA GLY A 152 8.48 4.01 -15.12
C GLY A 152 9.05 5.35 -15.56
N ALA A 153 8.47 6.45 -15.08
CA ALA A 153 8.98 7.80 -15.31
C ALA A 153 10.42 7.93 -14.80
N ALA A 154 10.71 7.44 -13.58
CA ALA A 154 12.06 7.45 -13.03
C ALA A 154 13.07 6.69 -13.89
N LEU A 155 12.75 5.46 -14.32
CA LEU A 155 13.64 4.67 -15.18
C LEU A 155 13.88 5.33 -16.54
N ILE A 156 12.84 5.90 -17.14
CA ILE A 156 12.94 6.60 -18.43
C ILE A 156 13.82 7.84 -18.28
N CYS A 157 13.58 8.69 -17.27
CA CYS A 157 14.38 9.89 -17.02
C CYS A 157 15.85 9.54 -16.76
N LEU A 158 16.13 8.52 -15.95
CA LEU A 158 17.50 8.06 -15.68
C LEU A 158 18.19 7.58 -16.96
N SER A 159 17.46 6.93 -17.87
CA SER A 159 18.03 6.46 -19.14
C SER A 159 18.22 7.57 -20.15
N SER A 160 17.31 8.56 -20.17
CA SER A 160 17.42 9.72 -21.04
C SER A 160 18.55 10.65 -20.63
N LEU A 161 18.81 10.76 -19.32
CA LEU A 161 19.95 11.52 -18.80
C LEU A 161 21.28 10.77 -19.02
N GLY A 162 21.25 9.45 -19.20
CA GLY A 162 22.44 8.62 -19.41
C GLY A 162 22.99 7.97 -18.13
N ASP A 163 22.31 8.14 -17.00
CA ASP A 163 22.68 7.51 -15.72
C ASP A 163 22.50 5.98 -15.76
N LEU A 164 21.58 5.49 -16.59
CA LEU A 164 21.19 4.08 -16.67
C LEU A 164 21.14 3.61 -18.13
N PRO A 165 21.73 2.45 -18.49
CA PRO A 165 21.63 1.95 -19.84
C PRO A 165 20.20 1.49 -20.19
N TRP A 166 19.74 1.83 -21.39
CA TRP A 166 18.37 1.58 -21.86
C TRP A 166 17.92 0.12 -21.74
N TRP A 167 18.83 -0.85 -21.88
CA TRP A 167 18.47 -2.26 -21.74
C TRP A 167 17.93 -2.59 -20.34
N VAL A 168 18.43 -1.95 -19.28
CA VAL A 168 17.93 -2.15 -17.90
C VAL A 168 16.50 -1.66 -17.80
N THR A 169 16.24 -0.45 -18.31
CA THR A 169 14.90 0.15 -18.33
C THR A 169 13.92 -0.70 -19.13
N ILE A 170 14.30 -1.17 -20.31
CA ILE A 170 13.46 -2.04 -21.13
C ILE A 170 13.15 -3.35 -20.41
N VAL A 171 14.13 -3.99 -19.78
CA VAL A 171 13.91 -5.23 -19.02
C VAL A 171 12.95 -5.01 -17.86
N ILE A 172 13.17 -3.95 -17.06
CA ILE A 172 12.34 -3.68 -15.90
C ILE A 172 10.92 -3.29 -16.33
N LEU A 173 10.76 -2.28 -17.19
CA LEU A 173 9.45 -1.83 -17.68
C LEU A 173 8.71 -2.93 -18.44
N GLY A 174 9.40 -3.61 -19.36
CA GLY A 174 8.82 -4.70 -20.14
C GLY A 174 8.30 -5.82 -19.23
N ARG A 175 9.03 -6.17 -18.16
CA ARG A 175 8.54 -7.13 -17.17
C ARG A 175 7.35 -6.57 -16.40
N GLU A 176 7.39 -5.33 -15.92
CA GLU A 176 6.27 -4.74 -15.16
C GLU A 176 4.97 -4.74 -15.97
N LEU A 177 4.99 -4.24 -17.20
CA LEU A 177 3.84 -4.22 -18.09
C LEU A 177 3.44 -5.63 -18.55
N GLY A 178 4.42 -6.46 -18.90
CA GLY A 178 4.19 -7.83 -19.38
C GLY A 178 3.50 -8.73 -18.35
N ILE A 179 3.96 -8.71 -17.09
CA ILE A 179 3.31 -9.48 -16.01
C ILE A 179 1.92 -8.93 -15.68
N THR A 180 1.73 -7.62 -15.79
CA THR A 180 0.43 -6.98 -15.57
C THR A 180 -0.57 -7.45 -16.63
N LEU A 181 -0.20 -7.38 -17.91
CA LEU A 181 -1.02 -7.88 -19.02
C LEU A 181 -1.26 -9.39 -18.91
N LEU A 182 -0.24 -10.18 -18.58
CA LEU A 182 -0.36 -11.62 -18.42
C LEU A 182 -1.39 -11.98 -17.34
N ARG A 183 -1.38 -11.26 -16.21
CA ARG A 183 -2.37 -11.43 -15.14
C ARG A 183 -3.79 -11.15 -15.64
N PHE A 184 -3.99 -10.10 -16.43
CA PHE A 184 -5.29 -9.81 -17.03
C PHE A 184 -5.73 -10.90 -18.02
N LEU A 185 -4.83 -11.48 -18.81
CA LEU A 185 -5.17 -12.53 -19.79
C LEU A 185 -5.53 -13.88 -19.14
N VAL A 186 -4.92 -14.21 -18.01
CA VAL A 186 -5.11 -15.49 -17.33
C VAL A 186 -6.20 -15.48 -16.26
N ILE A 187 -6.74 -14.31 -15.90
CA ILE A 187 -7.79 -14.19 -14.88
C ILE A 187 -9.04 -15.04 -15.18
N ARG A 188 -9.32 -15.29 -16.47
CA ARG A 188 -10.41 -16.16 -16.94
C ARG A 188 -10.19 -17.66 -16.73
N TYR A 189 -8.96 -18.07 -16.40
CA TYR A 189 -8.57 -19.46 -16.14
C TYR A 189 -8.26 -19.72 -14.66
N GLY A 190 -8.20 -18.68 -13.84
CA GLY A 190 -7.94 -18.76 -12.41
C GLY A 190 -7.12 -17.58 -11.89
N VAL A 191 -6.96 -17.51 -10.57
CA VAL A 191 -6.20 -16.44 -9.92
C VAL A 191 -4.78 -16.92 -9.62
N ILE A 192 -3.79 -16.24 -10.18
CA ILE A 192 -2.37 -16.51 -9.84
C ILE A 192 -2.08 -15.95 -8.43
N PRO A 193 -1.68 -16.79 -7.47
CA PRO A 193 -1.37 -16.34 -6.12
C PRO A 193 -0.21 -15.33 -6.11
N ALA A 194 -0.26 -14.39 -5.18
CA ALA A 194 0.81 -13.41 -5.01
C ALA A 194 2.08 -14.10 -4.49
N SER A 195 3.19 -14.02 -5.25
CA SER A 195 4.46 -14.58 -4.79
C SER A 195 5.14 -13.64 -3.78
N ARG A 196 5.75 -14.19 -2.73
CA ARG A 196 6.52 -13.42 -1.73
C ARG A 196 7.67 -12.63 -2.38
N GLY A 197 8.20 -13.13 -3.50
CA GLY A 197 9.24 -12.47 -4.29
C GLY A 197 8.84 -11.10 -4.84
N GLY A 198 7.53 -10.83 -5.02
CA GLY A 198 7.04 -9.53 -5.47
C GLY A 198 7.36 -8.39 -4.49
N LYS A 199 7.28 -8.63 -3.18
CA LYS A 199 7.56 -7.61 -2.16
C LYS A 199 9.03 -7.21 -2.13
N LEU A 200 9.91 -8.22 -2.12
CA LEU A 200 11.36 -8.00 -2.10
C LEU A 200 11.80 -7.25 -3.37
N LYS A 201 11.27 -7.66 -4.53
CA LYS A 201 11.53 -6.97 -5.79
C LYS A 201 11.17 -5.49 -5.71
N THR A 202 9.95 -5.15 -5.30
CA THR A 202 9.50 -3.74 -5.24
C THR A 202 10.38 -2.91 -4.31
N LEU A 203 10.75 -3.46 -3.15
CA LEU A 203 11.64 -2.77 -2.21
C LEU A 203 13.04 -2.55 -2.83
N THR A 204 13.68 -3.62 -3.33
CA THR A 204 15.02 -3.53 -3.92
C THR A 204 15.05 -2.59 -5.12
N GLN A 205 14.03 -2.65 -5.98
CA GLN A 205 13.93 -1.79 -7.15
C GLN A 205 13.67 -0.34 -6.78
N GLY A 206 12.78 -0.07 -5.81
CA GLY A 206 12.54 1.29 -5.30
C GLY A 206 13.79 1.90 -4.67
N VAL A 207 14.54 1.13 -3.88
CA VAL A 207 15.82 1.58 -3.32
C VAL A 207 16.85 1.81 -4.42
N ALA A 208 16.97 0.89 -5.39
CA ALA A 208 17.89 1.04 -6.51
C ALA A 208 17.62 2.34 -7.29
N VAL A 209 16.37 2.55 -7.71
CA VAL A 209 15.95 3.74 -8.46
C VAL A 209 16.13 5.00 -7.61
N GLY A 210 15.73 4.98 -6.33
CA GLY A 210 15.95 6.11 -5.42
C GLY A 210 17.42 6.49 -5.28
N MET A 211 18.32 5.51 -5.16
CA MET A 211 19.76 5.77 -5.14
C MET A 211 20.26 6.38 -6.46
N TYR A 212 19.69 5.97 -7.59
CA TYR A 212 20.02 6.57 -8.89
C TYR A 212 19.42 7.97 -9.06
N VAL A 213 18.27 8.29 -8.46
CA VAL A 213 17.70 9.64 -8.54
C VAL A 213 18.56 10.63 -7.76
N LEU A 214 19.09 10.24 -6.59
CA LEU A 214 19.93 11.10 -5.77
C LEU A 214 21.33 11.31 -6.38
N ALA A 215 21.89 12.50 -6.24
CA ALA A 215 23.27 12.81 -6.66
C ALA A 215 24.30 12.21 -5.67
N LEU A 216 24.46 10.89 -5.69
CA LEU A 216 25.37 10.17 -4.78
C LEU A 216 26.84 10.28 -5.23
N THR A 217 27.73 10.43 -4.25
CA THR A 217 29.19 10.41 -4.44
C THR A 217 29.85 9.34 -3.55
N GLY A 218 31.09 8.97 -3.86
CA GLY A 218 31.87 8.01 -3.08
C GLY A 218 31.32 6.57 -3.13
N TRP A 219 31.42 5.84 -2.01
CA TRP A 219 31.07 4.42 -1.96
C TRP A 219 29.59 4.14 -2.24
N LEU A 220 28.69 5.07 -1.93
CA LEU A 220 27.26 4.95 -2.26
C LEU A 220 27.02 4.94 -3.78
N ALA A 221 27.84 5.67 -4.54
CA ALA A 221 27.76 5.71 -5.99
C ALA A 221 28.19 4.38 -6.64
N THR A 222 29.05 3.61 -5.98
CA THR A 222 29.39 2.23 -6.39
C THR A 222 28.30 1.26 -5.95
N LEU A 223 27.77 1.43 -4.73
CA LEU A 223 26.74 0.56 -4.18
C LEU A 223 25.46 0.60 -5.02
N ARG A 224 25.05 1.76 -5.54
CA ARG A 224 23.82 1.88 -6.35
C ARG A 224 23.81 0.89 -7.51
N TRP A 225 24.96 0.65 -8.16
CA TRP A 225 25.08 -0.25 -9.30
C TRP A 225 24.81 -1.70 -8.89
N TRP A 226 25.36 -2.14 -7.76
CA TRP A 226 25.11 -3.46 -7.21
C TRP A 226 23.65 -3.66 -6.80
N VAL A 227 23.04 -2.64 -6.19
CA VAL A 227 21.63 -2.68 -5.80
C VAL A 227 20.73 -2.73 -7.04
N MET A 228 21.08 -1.99 -8.11
CA MET A 228 20.37 -2.07 -9.40
C MET A 228 20.55 -3.42 -10.08
N ALA A 229 21.75 -4.00 -10.06
CA ALA A 229 21.99 -5.34 -10.58
C ALA A 229 21.14 -6.38 -9.84
N ALA A 230 21.07 -6.30 -8.51
CA ALA A 230 20.19 -7.15 -7.71
C ALA A 230 18.71 -6.95 -8.07
N ALA A 231 18.27 -5.70 -8.27
CA ALA A 231 16.91 -5.39 -8.70
C ALA A 231 16.58 -6.02 -10.06
N VAL A 232 17.50 -5.96 -11.03
CA VAL A 232 17.33 -6.58 -12.36
C VAL A 232 17.24 -8.10 -12.24
N VAL A 233 18.15 -8.74 -11.48
CA VAL A 233 18.12 -10.19 -11.27
C VAL A 233 16.81 -10.63 -10.64
N LEU A 234 16.38 -9.97 -9.57
CA LEU A 234 15.08 -10.25 -8.93
C LEU A 234 13.91 -10.03 -9.90
N THR A 235 13.99 -9.00 -10.75
CA THR A 235 12.96 -8.70 -11.75
C THR A 235 12.82 -9.83 -12.76
N VAL A 236 13.94 -10.33 -13.29
CA VAL A 236 13.97 -11.43 -14.25
C VAL A 236 13.52 -12.73 -13.60
N VAL A 237 14.08 -13.13 -12.46
CA VAL A 237 13.74 -14.38 -11.76
C VAL A 237 12.25 -14.41 -11.43
N THR A 238 11.74 -13.35 -10.78
CA THR A 238 10.31 -13.30 -10.46
C THR A 238 9.43 -13.23 -11.71
N GLY A 239 9.90 -12.61 -12.80
CA GLY A 239 9.20 -12.58 -14.08
C GLY A 239 9.04 -13.98 -14.67
N LEU A 240 10.13 -14.77 -14.69
CA LEU A 240 10.11 -16.15 -15.17
C LEU A 240 9.19 -17.03 -14.33
N ASP A 241 9.21 -16.89 -13.01
CA ASP A 241 8.32 -17.64 -12.12
C ASP A 241 6.84 -17.34 -12.38
N TYR A 242 6.50 -16.07 -12.63
CA TYR A 242 5.15 -15.68 -13.00
C TYR A 242 4.72 -16.27 -14.36
N VAL A 243 5.60 -16.26 -15.36
CA VAL A 243 5.30 -16.83 -16.68
C VAL A 243 5.07 -18.34 -16.56
N ARG A 244 5.89 -19.06 -15.80
CA ARG A 244 5.70 -20.51 -15.54
C ARG A 244 4.32 -20.80 -14.92
N GLN A 245 3.95 -20.05 -13.87
CA GLN A 245 2.65 -20.21 -13.22
C GLN A 245 1.49 -19.93 -14.18
N ALA A 246 1.59 -18.89 -15.00
CA ALA A 246 0.58 -18.55 -15.98
C ALA A 246 0.40 -19.64 -17.06
N VAL A 247 1.49 -20.25 -17.52
CA VAL A 247 1.44 -21.35 -18.50
C VAL A 247 0.77 -22.59 -17.92
N VAL A 248 1.11 -22.95 -16.68
CA VAL A 248 0.50 -24.10 -15.98
C VAL A 248 -1.01 -23.89 -15.81
N LEU A 249 -1.41 -22.71 -15.33
CA LEU A 249 -2.82 -22.37 -15.12
C LEU A 249 -3.63 -22.39 -16.42
N ARG A 250 -3.06 -21.85 -17.51
CA ARG A 250 -3.71 -21.88 -18.83
C ARG A 250 -3.91 -23.31 -19.34
N ARG A 251 -2.96 -24.22 -19.10
CA ARG A 251 -3.08 -25.63 -19.52
C ARG A 251 -4.19 -26.34 -18.76
N GLN A 252 -4.29 -26.13 -17.45
CA GLN A 252 -5.34 -26.70 -16.61
C GLN A 252 -6.72 -26.21 -17.04
N GLY A 253 -6.90 -24.90 -17.22
CA GLY A 253 -8.19 -24.35 -17.64
C GLY A 253 -8.65 -24.76 -19.05
N ILE A 254 -7.72 -25.11 -19.96
CA ILE A 254 -8.08 -25.68 -21.27
C ILE A 254 -8.54 -27.14 -21.12
N ALA A 255 -7.86 -27.92 -20.27
CA ALA A 255 -8.21 -29.32 -20.02
C ALA A 255 -9.60 -29.46 -19.38
N GLU A 256 -9.90 -28.64 -18.36
CA GLU A 256 -11.21 -28.62 -17.69
C GLU A 256 -12.34 -28.25 -18.65
N ARG A 257 -12.15 -27.24 -19.51
CA ARG A 257 -13.14 -26.88 -20.54
C ARG A 257 -13.39 -28.01 -21.52
N LYS A 258 -12.35 -28.77 -21.89
CA LYS A 258 -12.50 -29.91 -22.80
C LYS A 258 -13.29 -31.04 -22.14
N ALA A 259 -12.98 -31.38 -20.90
CA ALA A 259 -13.71 -32.41 -20.14
C ALA A 259 -15.20 -32.05 -19.98
N ALA A 260 -15.52 -30.79 -19.65
CA ALA A 260 -16.90 -30.35 -19.52
C ALA A 260 -17.71 -30.44 -20.83
N LEU A 261 -17.05 -30.23 -21.98
CA LEU A 261 -17.69 -30.39 -23.29
C LEU A 261 -17.94 -31.86 -23.62
N GLU A 262 -17.03 -32.75 -23.26
CA GLU A 262 -17.18 -34.20 -23.43
C GLU A 262 -18.33 -34.75 -22.56
N GLU A 263 -18.47 -34.28 -21.31
CA GLU A 263 -19.59 -34.65 -20.42
C GLU A 263 -20.95 -34.13 -20.92
N THR A 264 -21.00 -32.98 -21.58
CA THR A 264 -22.27 -32.43 -22.11
C THR A 264 -22.72 -33.16 -23.39
N GLN A 265 -21.81 -33.86 -24.07
CA GLN A 265 -22.07 -34.59 -25.31
C GLN A 265 -22.35 -36.08 -25.09
N ALA A 266 -22.09 -36.60 -23.89
CA ALA A 266 -22.35 -37.98 -23.49
C ALA A 266 -23.75 -38.14 -22.86
#